data_AF-A0A7S3U0B5-F1
#
_entry.id   AF-A0A7S3U0B5-F1
#
_cell.length_a   1.000
_cell.length_b   1.000
_cell.length_c   1.000
_cell.angle_alpha   90.00
_cell.angle_beta   90.00
_cell.angle_gamma   90.00
#
_symmetry.space_group_name_H-M   'P 1'
#
loop_
_entity.id
_entity.type
_entity.pdbx_description
1 polymer ?
#
loop_
_entity_poly.entity_id
_entity_poly.type
_entity_poly.pdbx_seq_one_letter_code
_entity_poly.pdbx_strand_id
1 'polypeptide(L)'
;QIPIDVQNVNKRFPVAAGMDWADTSEPNRIKIFLDDSDDSTNVPPDTYRFNFPVLMPPEVPRNNIWFASLCSDRSCTQPGDRYVLVSFPIAGFRIGELAPEGVR
;
A
#
# COMPACT_ATOMS: atom_id res chain seq x y z
N GLN A 1 3.14 -5.48 -16.61
CA GLN A 1 2.33 -4.91 -15.51
C GLN A 1 2.19 -3.43 -15.81
N ILE A 2 0.96 -2.89 -15.80
CA ILE A 2 0.70 -1.49 -16.16
C ILE A 2 0.92 -0.63 -14.90
N PRO A 3 1.69 0.47 -14.95
CA PRO A 3 2.16 1.19 -13.76
C PRO A 3 1.12 1.95 -12.90
N ILE A 4 -0.21 1.85 -13.11
CA ILE A 4 -1.16 2.85 -12.58
C ILE A 4 -2.50 2.33 -12.04
N ASP A 5 -2.63 1.05 -11.69
CA ASP A 5 -3.89 0.57 -11.12
C ASP A 5 -4.04 0.87 -9.61
N VAL A 6 -3.01 1.42 -8.96
CA VAL A 6 -3.13 1.93 -7.59
C VAL A 6 -3.82 3.29 -7.63
N GLN A 7 -4.95 3.41 -6.95
CA GLN A 7 -5.71 4.64 -6.84
C GLN A 7 -5.57 5.20 -5.43
N ASN A 8 -5.07 6.43 -5.33
CA ASN A 8 -5.17 7.23 -4.13
C ASN A 8 -6.48 8.02 -4.14
N VAL A 9 -7.44 7.64 -3.29
CA VAL A 9 -8.72 8.37 -3.17
C VAL A 9 -8.68 9.44 -2.07
N ASN A 10 -7.51 9.70 -1.50
CA ASN A 10 -7.34 10.58 -0.34
C ASN A 10 -6.94 11.98 -0.76
N LYS A 11 -7.83 12.95 -0.52
CA LYS A 11 -7.58 14.37 -0.84
C LYS A 11 -6.45 15.01 -0.02
N ARG A 12 -6.21 14.50 1.19
CA ARG A 12 -5.26 15.09 2.17
C ARG A 12 -4.02 14.22 2.41
N PHE A 13 -3.88 13.12 1.69
CA PHE A 13 -2.68 12.29 1.84
C PHE A 13 -1.55 12.91 1.02
N PRO A 14 -0.39 13.21 1.61
CA PRO A 14 0.71 13.90 0.94
C PRO A 14 1.49 12.91 0.05
N VAL A 15 0.89 12.44 -1.05
CA VAL A 15 1.59 11.60 -2.04
C VAL A 15 2.65 12.40 -2.79
N ALA A 16 3.75 11.74 -3.15
CA ALA A 16 4.73 12.32 -4.07
C ALA A 16 4.07 12.74 -5.39
N ALA A 17 4.60 13.77 -6.05
CA ALA A 17 4.08 14.26 -7.31
C ALA A 17 4.44 13.34 -8.50
N GLY A 18 3.64 13.40 -9.56
CA GLY A 18 3.93 12.73 -10.83
C GLY A 18 3.48 11.27 -10.89
N MET A 19 4.14 10.46 -11.73
CA MET A 19 3.80 9.04 -11.95
C MET A 19 4.52 8.09 -11.00
N ASP A 20 5.55 8.56 -10.29
CA ASP A 20 6.43 7.73 -9.46
C ASP A 20 6.01 7.68 -7.99
N TRP A 21 4.77 8.08 -7.67
CA TRP A 21 4.25 8.12 -6.30
C TRP A 21 3.94 6.73 -5.75
N ALA A 22 3.80 5.73 -6.61
CA ALA A 22 3.61 4.34 -6.24
C ALA A 22 4.61 3.44 -6.98
N ASP A 23 5.35 2.64 -6.24
CA ASP A 23 6.20 1.58 -6.78
C ASP A 23 5.50 0.22 -6.64
N THR A 24 5.17 -0.35 -7.80
CA THR A 24 4.48 -1.63 -7.98
C THR A 24 5.38 -2.65 -8.70
N SER A 25 6.69 -2.42 -8.75
CA SER A 25 7.65 -3.30 -9.43
C SER A 25 7.67 -4.73 -8.89
N GLU A 26 7.16 -4.92 -7.67
CA GLU A 26 7.23 -6.16 -6.93
C GLU A 26 5.83 -6.70 -6.66
N PRO A 27 5.50 -7.92 -7.11
CA PRO A 27 4.12 -8.40 -7.12
C PRO A 27 3.54 -8.67 -5.71
N ASN A 28 4.39 -8.70 -4.68
CA ASN A 28 3.99 -8.98 -3.30
C ASN A 28 3.92 -7.73 -2.41
N ARG A 29 4.22 -6.53 -2.93
CA ARG A 29 4.18 -5.29 -2.15
C ARG A 29 3.90 -4.07 -3.03
N ILE A 30 3.35 -3.04 -2.43
CA ILE A 30 3.18 -1.72 -3.05
C ILE A 30 3.85 -0.73 -2.10
N LYS A 31 4.74 0.11 -2.64
CA LYS A 31 5.26 1.26 -1.90
C LYS A 31 4.53 2.51 -2.35
N ILE A 32 4.01 3.27 -1.39
CA ILE A 32 3.39 4.57 -1.63
C ILE A 32 4.36 5.61 -1.08
N PHE A 33 4.90 6.46 -1.94
CA PHE A 33 5.84 7.50 -1.55
C PHE A 33 5.10 8.76 -1.14
N LEU A 34 5.59 9.35 -0.05
CA LEU A 34 5.14 10.65 0.41
C LEU A 34 5.91 11.75 -0.32
N ASP A 35 5.32 12.94 -0.40
CA ASP A 35 6.01 14.13 -0.88
C ASP A 35 7.12 14.53 0.10
N ASP A 36 8.36 14.24 -0.27
CA ASP A 36 9.58 14.50 0.50
C ASP A 36 10.34 15.74 0.00
N SER A 37 9.65 16.68 -0.66
CA SER A 37 10.24 17.94 -1.13
C SER A 37 10.64 18.90 -0.01
N ASP A 38 10.03 18.78 1.18
CA ASP A 38 10.36 19.52 2.40
C ASP A 38 11.23 18.68 3.35
N ASP A 39 11.90 19.33 4.33
CA ASP A 39 12.73 18.66 5.35
C ASP A 39 11.98 17.60 6.18
N SER A 40 10.65 17.71 6.25
CA SER A 40 9.79 16.74 6.90
C SER A 40 8.40 16.70 6.29
N THR A 41 7.89 15.50 5.99
CA THR A 41 6.52 15.31 5.51
C THR A 41 5.58 14.97 6.67
N ASN A 42 4.56 15.80 6.89
CA ASN A 42 3.53 15.53 7.89
C ASN A 42 2.34 14.80 7.25
N VAL A 43 2.01 13.61 7.76
CA VAL A 43 0.78 12.88 7.42
C VAL A 43 -0.29 13.22 8.45
N PRO A 44 -1.31 14.05 8.11
CA PRO A 44 -2.30 14.47 9.09
C PRO A 44 -3.17 13.28 9.57
N PRO A 45 -3.76 13.35 10.79
CA PRO A 45 -4.72 12.34 11.23
C PRO A 45 -5.96 12.33 10.32
N ASP A 46 -6.19 11.21 9.64
CA ASP A 46 -7.36 10.99 8.78
C ASP A 46 -7.58 9.49 8.53
N THR A 47 -8.69 9.16 7.86
CA THR A 47 -8.90 7.84 7.29
C THR A 47 -8.40 7.83 5.85
N TYR A 48 -7.38 7.01 5.59
CA TYR A 48 -6.80 6.86 4.27
C TYR A 48 -7.22 5.54 3.61
N ARG A 49 -7.61 5.61 2.34
CA ARG A 49 -8.03 4.48 1.52
C ARG A 49 -7.24 4.45 0.22
N PHE A 50 -6.77 3.27 -0.15
CA PHE A 50 -6.11 3.01 -1.42
C PHE A 50 -6.80 1.81 -2.07
N ASN A 51 -7.00 1.88 -3.37
CA ASN A 51 -7.53 0.77 -4.15
C ASN A 51 -6.45 0.29 -5.10
N PHE A 52 -6.26 -1.02 -5.21
CA PHE A 52 -5.32 -1.61 -6.16
C PHE A 52 -5.78 -3.02 -6.53
N PRO A 53 -5.53 -3.48 -7.76
CA PRO A 53 -5.83 -4.84 -8.15
C PRO A 53 -4.82 -5.80 -7.55
N VAL A 54 -5.30 -6.99 -7.20
CA VAL A 54 -4.46 -8.10 -6.74
C VAL A 54 -4.71 -9.29 -7.65
N LEU A 55 -3.63 -9.93 -8.08
CA LEU A 55 -3.72 -11.22 -8.76
C LEU A 55 -3.94 -12.31 -7.71
N MET A 56 -5.10 -12.95 -7.78
CA MET A 56 -5.46 -14.02 -6.86
C MET A 56 -4.65 -15.28 -7.19
N PRO A 57 -3.91 -15.86 -6.22
CA PRO A 57 -3.25 -17.13 -6.43
C PRO A 57 -4.28 -18.26 -6.54
N PRO A 58 -3.93 -19.38 -7.22
CA PRO A 58 -4.83 -20.53 -7.35
C PRO A 58 -5.15 -21.21 -6.01
N GLU A 59 -4.28 -21.04 -5.00
CA GLU A 59 -4.45 -21.54 -3.64
C GLU A 59 -4.22 -20.42 -2.63
N VAL A 60 -4.98 -20.40 -1.53
CA VAL A 60 -4.75 -19.41 -0.45
C VAL A 60 -3.40 -19.70 0.21
N PRO A 61 -2.49 -18.72 0.32
CA PRO A 61 -1.24 -18.89 1.04
C PRO A 61 -1.50 -19.22 2.51
N ARG A 62 -0.62 -20.03 3.13
CA ARG A 62 -0.67 -20.29 4.58
C ARG A 62 -0.68 -19.01 5.40
N ASN A 63 0.04 -18.00 4.93
CA ASN A 63 0.05 -16.67 5.52
C ASN A 63 -0.67 -15.70 4.58
N ASN A 64 -1.93 -15.42 4.88
CA ASN A 64 -2.81 -14.55 4.11
C ASN A 64 -3.09 -13.28 4.91
N ILE A 65 -2.02 -12.54 5.18
CA ILE A 65 -2.03 -11.32 5.98
C ILE A 65 -1.26 -10.26 5.18
N TRP A 66 -1.90 -9.12 4.97
CA TRP A 66 -1.25 -7.92 4.45
C TRP A 66 -0.72 -7.09 5.61
N PHE A 67 0.32 -6.32 5.38
CA PHE A 67 0.85 -5.41 6.37
C PHE A 67 0.92 -4.00 5.80
N ALA A 68 0.21 -3.07 6.43
CA ALA A 68 0.37 -1.65 6.15
C ALA A 68 1.46 -1.11 7.09
N SER A 69 2.61 -0.75 6.52
CA SER A 69 3.77 -0.29 7.29
C SER A 69 4.09 1.15 6.95
N LEU A 70 4.30 1.98 7.97
CA LEU A 70 4.84 3.33 7.82
C LEU A 70 6.34 3.29 8.02
N CYS A 71 7.10 3.78 7.04
CA CYS A 71 8.55 3.76 7.07
C CYS A 71 9.14 5.16 7.22
N SER A 72 10.29 5.26 7.87
CA SER A 72 11.09 6.49 7.93
C SER A 72 11.94 6.69 6.67
N ASP A 73 12.16 5.64 5.88
CA ASP A 73 12.86 5.72 4.60
C ASP A 73 12.32 4.72 3.56
N ARG A 74 12.84 4.83 2.33
CA ARG A 74 12.42 4.01 1.18
C ARG A 74 12.99 2.58 1.18
N SER A 75 13.93 2.26 2.07
CA SER A 75 14.65 0.98 2.08
C SER A 75 13.87 -0.15 2.76
N CYS A 76 12.81 0.17 3.51
CA CYS A 76 11.92 -0.85 4.06
C CYS A 76 11.25 -1.69 2.96
N THR A 77 11.09 -2.98 3.21
CA THR A 77 10.50 -3.96 2.30
C THR A 77 9.58 -4.95 3.01
N GLN A 78 9.78 -5.13 4.31
CA GLN A 78 9.00 -6.03 5.15
C GLN A 78 8.69 -5.39 6.51
N PRO A 79 7.62 -5.83 7.20
CA PRO A 79 7.13 -5.21 8.45
C PRO A 79 8.14 -5.12 9.60
N GLY A 80 9.17 -5.97 9.60
CA GLY A 80 10.20 -6.02 10.64
C GLY A 80 11.49 -5.28 10.31
N ASP A 81 11.54 -4.56 9.18
CA ASP A 81 12.75 -3.85 8.78
C ASP A 81 13.07 -2.69 9.73
N ARG A 82 14.37 -2.38 9.83
CA ARG A 82 14.92 -1.35 10.74
C ARG A 82 14.22 0.00 10.65
N TYR A 83 13.77 0.37 9.45
CA TYR A 83 13.19 1.68 9.15
C TYR A 83 11.66 1.67 9.16
N VAL A 84 11.03 0.57 9.58
CA VAL A 84 9.59 0.54 9.83
C VAL A 84 9.31 1.14 11.21
N LEU A 85 8.55 2.22 11.23
CA LEU A 85 8.15 2.91 12.47
C LEU A 85 6.97 2.19 13.14
N VAL A 86 6.02 1.73 12.33
CA VAL A 86 4.85 0.98 12.78
C VAL A 86 4.32 0.10 11.64
N SER A 87 3.74 -1.05 11.99
CA SER A 87 3.11 -1.95 11.03
C SER A 87 1.79 -2.48 11.58
N PHE A 88 0.77 -2.48 10.73
CA PHE A 88 -0.57 -2.96 11.06
C PHE A 88 -0.91 -4.19 10.21
N PRO A 89 -1.26 -5.33 10.83
CA PRO A 89 -1.75 -6.48 10.10
C PRO A 89 -3.18 -6.22 9.60
N ILE A 90 -3.42 -6.61 8.35
CA ILE A 90 -4.70 -6.53 7.67
C ILE A 90 -5.02 -7.93 7.17
N ALA A 91 -6.25 -8.40 7.42
CA ALA A 91 -6.69 -9.68 6.89
C ALA A 91 -6.58 -9.68 5.36
N GLY A 92 -6.07 -10.77 4.78
CA GLY A 92 -6.08 -10.94 3.34
C GLY A 92 -7.45 -11.35 2.82
N PHE A 93 -7.45 -12.20 1.79
CA PHE A 93 -8.62 -12.49 0.98
C PHE A 93 -9.09 -13.95 1.13
N ARG A 94 -10.35 -14.25 0.79
CA ARG A 94 -10.82 -15.62 0.55
C ARG A 94 -10.82 -15.91 -0.95
N ILE A 95 -10.69 -17.18 -1.34
CA ILE A 95 -10.87 -17.56 -2.75
C ILE A 95 -12.29 -17.18 -3.19
N GLY A 96 -12.39 -16.46 -4.31
CA GLY A 96 -13.66 -15.96 -4.84
C GLY A 96 -14.23 -14.75 -4.09
N GLU A 97 -13.49 -14.16 -3.14
CA GLU A 97 -13.90 -12.92 -2.51
C GLU A 97 -13.91 -11.78 -3.54
N LEU A 98 -15.04 -11.09 -3.60
CA LEU A 98 -15.17 -9.88 -4.41
C LEU A 98 -14.65 -8.69 -3.63
N ALA A 99 -13.98 -7.76 -4.31
CA ALA A 99 -13.62 -6.49 -3.70
C ALA A 99 -14.89 -5.81 -3.15
N PRO A 100 -14.83 -5.07 -2.04
CA PRO A 100 -15.99 -4.41 -1.45
C PRO A 100 -16.76 -3.52 -2.44
N GLU A 101 -16.10 -2.97 -3.46
CA GLU A 101 -16.72 -2.15 -4.51
C GLU A 101 -17.40 -2.97 -5.63
N GLY A 102 -17.11 -4.26 -5.72
CA GLY A 102 -17.75 -5.22 -6.64
C GLY A 102 -19.06 -5.81 -6.11
N VAL A 103 -19.45 -5.47 -4.87
CA VAL A 103 -20.78 -5.73 -4.31
C VAL A 103 -21.66 -4.53 -4.65
N ARG A 104 -22.09 -4.44 -5.91
CA ARG A 104 -23.14 -3.53 -6.37
C ARG A 104 -24.19 -4.30 -7.16
#